data_AF-A0A379TLX4-F1
#
_entry.id   AF-A0A379TLX4-F1
#
_cell.length_a   1.000
_cell.length_b   1.000
_cell.length_c   1.000
_cell.angle_alpha   90.00
_cell.angle_beta   90.00
_cell.angle_gamma   90.00
#
_symmetry.space_group_name_H-M   'P 1'
#
loop_
_entity.id
_entity.type
_entity.pdbx_description
1 polymer ?
#
loop_
_entity_poly.entity_id
_entity_poly.type
_entity_poly.pdbx_seq_one_letter_code
_entity_poly.pdbx_strand_id
1 'polypeptide(L)'
;MVFAIACLGSMMAQNPLKSFLAALIGLGLATVGVDANTGVYRFTFDSVHLSDGVQFIVVVIGLFSVSEILLMLEHTSSGQTLVRKTGRMLFNLKEGAQCIGTTLRSSVIGFFVGVLPGAGATIASAITYMTEKKLSGNSDSFGKGDIRGVAAPEAANNASACGSFIPMLTLGVPGSGTTAVMMGALTLYNITPGPAMFTEQPDIVWGLIAALLIANVMLLIMNIPLIGLFTRMLTIPLWFLVPAIAAVSAVGVYAVHSTTFDLVLMVALGVLGYILRKMHFPMSPLILGFVLGEMLEQNLRRALSISNGNMAILWQSGVAKALLIMAIMVIVVPPVLRLIRKHSRKPQVDAG
;
A
#
# COMPACT_ATOMS: atom_id res chain seq x y z
N MET A 1 -4.60 9.10 -12.81
CA MET A 1 -3.56 9.42 -11.81
C MET A 1 -4.05 10.38 -10.74
N VAL A 2 -4.55 11.58 -11.08
CA VAL A 2 -5.10 12.53 -10.07
C VAL A 2 -6.20 11.91 -9.20
N PHE A 3 -7.16 11.21 -9.82
CA PHE A 3 -8.20 10.47 -9.08
C PHE A 3 -7.61 9.43 -8.12
N ALA A 4 -6.56 8.72 -8.52
CA ALA A 4 -5.90 7.73 -7.66
C ALA A 4 -5.27 8.37 -6.43
N ILE A 5 -4.50 9.44 -6.65
CA ILE A 5 -3.90 10.25 -5.58
C ILE A 5 -4.98 10.81 -4.66
N ALA A 6 -6.12 11.26 -5.22
CA ALA A 6 -7.26 11.74 -4.46
C ALA A 6 -7.90 10.67 -3.58
N CYS A 7 -8.12 9.46 -4.11
CA CYS A 7 -8.65 8.33 -3.34
C CYS A 7 -7.72 7.93 -2.19
N LEU A 8 -6.41 7.85 -2.43
CA LEU A 8 -5.44 7.55 -1.38
C LEU A 8 -5.37 8.64 -0.32
N GLY A 9 -5.37 9.89 -0.78
CA GLY A 9 -5.34 11.07 0.06
C GLY A 9 -6.51 11.08 1.04
N SER A 10 -7.71 10.70 0.60
CA SER A 10 -8.91 10.76 1.44
C SER A 10 -9.21 9.48 2.22
N MET A 11 -8.87 8.29 1.69
CA MET A 11 -9.28 7.00 2.26
C MET A 11 -8.24 6.34 3.17
N MET A 12 -6.94 6.52 2.92
CA MET A 12 -5.88 5.73 3.59
C MET A 12 -5.59 6.11 5.05
N ALA A 13 -5.93 7.33 5.49
CA ALA A 13 -5.48 7.80 6.80
C ALA A 13 -6.60 8.41 7.65
N GLN A 14 -6.44 8.26 8.96
CA GLN A 14 -7.20 9.01 9.95
C GLN A 14 -7.15 10.53 9.69
N ASN A 15 -6.04 11.02 9.12
CA ASN A 15 -5.85 12.40 8.70
C ASN A 15 -5.53 12.51 7.19
N PRO A 16 -6.51 12.90 6.35
CA PRO A 16 -6.35 12.94 4.90
C PRO A 16 -5.30 13.97 4.44
N LEU A 17 -5.09 15.05 5.21
CA LEU A 17 -4.08 16.06 4.89
C LEU A 17 -2.67 15.46 4.90
N LYS A 18 -2.37 14.59 5.87
CA LYS A 18 -1.07 13.92 5.96
C LYS A 18 -0.85 12.94 4.81
N SER A 19 -1.90 12.27 4.33
CA SER A 19 -1.82 11.42 3.14
C SER A 19 -1.49 12.21 1.88
N PHE A 20 -2.13 13.36 1.67
CA PHE A 20 -1.84 14.22 0.53
C PHE A 20 -0.43 14.77 0.58
N LEU A 21 0.02 15.26 1.74
CA LEU A 21 1.38 15.73 1.93
C LEU A 21 2.40 14.60 1.70
N ALA A 22 2.14 13.38 2.20
CA ALA A 22 2.97 12.22 1.92
C ALA A 22 3.08 11.94 0.41
N ALA A 23 1.96 11.96 -0.32
CA ALA A 23 1.95 11.77 -1.76
C ALA A 23 2.72 12.88 -2.50
N LEU A 24 2.62 14.14 -2.06
CA LEU A 24 3.38 15.26 -2.63
C LEU A 24 4.87 15.15 -2.36
N ILE A 25 5.28 14.67 -1.18
CA ILE A 25 6.69 14.37 -0.87
C ILE A 25 7.21 13.30 -1.84
N GLY A 26 6.44 12.22 -2.04
CA GLY A 26 6.76 11.18 -3.01
C GLY A 26 6.90 11.73 -4.44
N LEU A 27 5.93 12.55 -4.86
CA LEU A 27 5.95 13.22 -6.16
C LEU A 27 7.21 14.09 -6.32
N GLY A 28 7.57 14.86 -5.29
CA GLY A 28 8.77 15.69 -5.28
C GLY A 28 10.04 14.86 -5.43
N LEU A 29 10.15 13.74 -4.71
CA LEU A 29 11.29 12.82 -4.85
C LEU A 29 11.41 12.23 -6.27
N ALA A 30 10.29 12.00 -6.96
CA ALA A 30 10.29 11.49 -8.34
C ALA A 30 10.73 12.54 -9.38
N THR A 31 10.68 13.84 -9.05
CA THR A 31 11.14 14.90 -9.97
C THR A 31 12.64 15.16 -9.90
N VAL A 32 13.36 14.48 -9.00
CA VAL A 32 14.82 14.58 -8.87
C VAL A 32 15.48 13.80 -10.00
N GLY A 33 16.40 14.42 -10.72
CA GLY A 33 17.16 13.81 -11.81
C GLY A 33 17.09 14.60 -13.12
N VAL A 34 17.53 13.97 -14.21
CA VAL A 34 17.43 14.53 -15.56
C VAL A 34 15.99 14.41 -16.07
N ASP A 35 15.42 15.52 -16.55
CA ASP A 35 14.17 15.45 -17.30
C ASP A 35 14.40 14.83 -18.68
N ALA A 36 13.82 13.65 -18.91
CA ALA A 36 13.91 12.92 -20.18
C ALA A 36 13.46 13.74 -21.41
N ASN A 37 12.60 14.75 -21.24
CA ASN A 37 12.10 15.55 -22.37
C ASN A 37 13.02 16.74 -22.72
N THR A 38 13.68 17.33 -21.72
CA THR A 38 14.44 18.58 -21.90
C THR A 38 15.94 18.43 -21.66
N GLY A 39 16.39 17.31 -21.09
CA GLY A 39 17.79 17.08 -20.71
C GLY A 39 18.26 17.93 -19.53
N VAL A 40 17.36 18.69 -18.88
CA VAL A 40 17.71 19.58 -17.77
C VAL A 40 17.79 18.80 -16.47
N TYR A 41 18.90 18.95 -15.74
CA TYR A 41 19.08 18.42 -14.39
C TYR A 41 18.22 19.18 -13.37
N ARG A 42 17.42 18.47 -12.59
CA ARG A 42 16.55 19.05 -11.56
C ARG A 42 16.86 18.47 -10.19
N PHE A 43 17.03 19.35 -9.21
CA PHE A 43 17.28 18.98 -7.81
C PHE A 43 18.48 18.03 -7.62
N THR A 44 19.45 18.05 -8.54
CA THR A 44 20.64 17.19 -8.48
C THR A 44 21.74 17.76 -7.59
N PHE A 45 21.63 19.03 -7.17
CA PHE A 45 22.59 19.73 -6.31
C PHE A 45 24.05 19.60 -6.80
N ASP A 46 24.26 19.60 -8.11
CA ASP A 46 25.56 19.43 -8.78
C ASP A 46 26.26 18.08 -8.50
N SER A 47 25.53 17.10 -7.96
CA SER A 47 26.00 15.74 -7.74
C SER A 47 25.68 14.87 -8.95
N VAL A 48 26.71 14.24 -9.53
CA VAL A 48 26.55 13.28 -10.64
C VAL A 48 25.69 12.08 -10.21
N HIS A 49 25.76 11.68 -8.94
CA HIS A 49 24.99 10.55 -8.42
C HIS A 49 23.47 10.80 -8.35
N LEU A 50 23.04 12.07 -8.38
CA LEU A 50 21.61 12.42 -8.43
C LEU A 50 21.11 12.65 -9.86
N SER A 51 22.00 12.62 -10.86
CA SER A 51 21.63 12.78 -12.28
C SER A 51 20.66 11.70 -12.75
N ASP A 52 20.88 10.46 -12.32
CA ASP A 52 20.02 9.31 -12.64
C ASP A 52 18.72 9.30 -11.82
N GLY A 53 18.52 10.32 -10.97
CA GLY A 53 17.39 10.45 -10.09
C GLY A 53 17.46 9.55 -8.86
N VAL A 54 16.43 9.64 -8.02
CA VAL A 54 16.31 8.76 -6.86
C VAL A 54 15.70 7.45 -7.31
N GLN A 55 16.35 6.34 -7.00
CA GLN A 55 15.85 5.06 -7.47
C GLN A 55 14.75 4.46 -6.61
N PHE A 56 13.81 3.79 -7.27
CA PHE A 56 12.68 3.13 -6.63
C PHE A 56 13.09 2.14 -5.55
N ILE A 57 14.10 1.30 -5.80
CA ILE A 57 14.59 0.30 -4.83
C ILE A 57 15.13 0.98 -3.57
N VAL A 58 15.90 2.06 -3.73
CA VAL A 58 16.47 2.84 -2.62
C VAL A 58 15.36 3.46 -1.77
N VAL A 59 14.32 4.01 -2.40
CA VAL A 59 13.16 4.61 -1.72
C VAL A 59 12.38 3.56 -0.94
N VAL A 60 12.06 2.43 -1.56
CA VAL A 60 11.28 1.36 -0.92
C VAL A 60 12.03 0.76 0.26
N ILE A 61 13.31 0.41 0.07
CA ILE A 61 14.11 -0.19 1.14
C ILE A 61 14.36 0.82 2.27
N GLY A 62 14.66 2.07 1.95
CA GLY A 62 14.79 3.13 2.96
C GLY A 62 13.49 3.32 3.76
N LEU A 63 12.38 3.60 3.07
CA LEU A 63 11.12 3.95 3.71
C LEU A 63 10.35 2.78 4.33
N PHE A 64 10.55 1.54 3.87
CA PHE A 64 9.93 0.36 4.50
C PHE A 64 10.87 -0.40 5.41
N SER A 65 12.07 -0.77 4.97
CA SER A 65 12.96 -1.63 5.76
C SER A 65 13.71 -0.85 6.83
N VAL A 66 14.43 0.21 6.44
CA VAL A 66 15.28 0.96 7.39
C VAL A 66 14.44 1.71 8.41
N SER A 67 13.35 2.36 7.99
CA SER A 67 12.47 3.07 8.93
C SER A 67 11.76 2.14 9.94
N GLU A 68 11.41 0.91 9.52
CA GLU A 68 10.80 -0.09 10.40
C GLU A 68 11.83 -0.62 11.39
N ILE A 69 13.07 -0.88 10.96
CA ILE A 69 14.18 -1.23 11.85
C ILE A 69 14.34 -0.19 12.96
N LEU A 70 14.34 1.10 12.61
CA LEU A 70 14.47 2.19 13.59
C LEU A 70 13.30 2.22 14.58
N LEU A 71 12.07 1.98 14.13
CA LEU A 71 10.90 1.87 15.01
C LEU A 71 10.94 0.63 15.91
N MET A 72 11.37 -0.52 15.38
CA MET A 72 11.51 -1.75 16.15
C MET A 72 12.53 -1.60 17.28
N LEU A 73 13.65 -0.92 17.00
CA LEU A 73 14.68 -0.63 18.01
C LEU A 73 14.15 0.26 19.13
N GLU A 74 13.29 1.25 18.83
CA GLU A 74 12.65 2.09 19.84
C GLU A 74 11.69 1.30 20.74
N HIS A 75 10.84 0.45 20.14
CA HIS A 75 9.88 -0.36 20.89
C HIS A 75 10.52 -1.55 21.64
N THR A 76 11.77 -1.91 21.32
CA THR A 76 12.51 -2.96 22.03
C THR A 76 12.73 -2.63 23.52
N SER A 77 12.73 -1.34 23.90
CA SER A 77 12.86 -0.92 25.31
C SER A 77 11.62 -1.27 26.16
N SER A 78 10.47 -1.60 25.56
CA SER A 78 9.22 -1.88 26.28
C SER A 78 9.02 -3.34 26.72
N GLY A 79 10.05 -4.18 26.62
CA GLY A 79 10.01 -5.58 27.04
C GLY A 79 9.32 -6.49 26.02
N GLN A 80 10.00 -7.57 25.62
CA GLN A 80 9.41 -8.58 24.75
C GLN A 80 8.51 -9.50 25.58
N THR A 81 7.19 -9.38 25.41
CA THR A 81 6.29 -10.44 25.87
C THR A 81 6.52 -11.65 24.98
N LEU A 82 7.24 -12.64 25.50
CA LEU A 82 7.32 -13.98 24.91
C LEU A 82 5.88 -14.49 24.75
N VAL A 83 5.37 -14.51 23.53
CA VAL A 83 4.09 -15.14 23.22
C VAL A 83 4.27 -16.63 23.49
N ARG A 84 3.82 -17.05 24.68
CA ARG A 84 3.92 -18.43 25.13
C ARG A 84 3.02 -19.27 24.22
N LYS A 85 3.62 -20.18 23.44
CA LYS A 85 2.90 -21.16 22.60
C LYS A 85 1.81 -21.82 23.44
N THR A 86 0.55 -21.44 23.19
CA THR A 86 -0.60 -22.05 23.84
C THR A 86 -1.59 -22.40 22.75
N GLY A 87 -1.72 -23.70 22.46
CA GLY A 87 -2.81 -24.22 21.66
C GLY A 87 -2.45 -25.23 20.57
N ARG A 88 -3.51 -25.90 20.10
CA ARG A 88 -3.55 -26.83 18.96
C ARG A 88 -3.15 -26.08 17.68
N MET A 89 -2.20 -26.61 16.90
CA MET A 89 -1.70 -25.94 15.69
C MET A 89 -2.58 -26.12 14.45
N LEU A 90 -3.55 -27.05 14.47
CA LEU A 90 -4.41 -27.35 13.34
C LEU A 90 -5.88 -27.12 13.69
N PHE A 91 -6.60 -26.44 12.81
CA PHE A 91 -8.03 -26.19 12.92
C PHE A 91 -8.84 -27.48 12.85
N ASN A 92 -10.00 -27.52 13.50
CA ASN A 92 -10.95 -28.61 13.36
C ASN A 92 -11.89 -28.36 12.16
N LEU A 93 -12.20 -29.39 11.36
CA LEU A 93 -13.12 -29.26 10.21
C LEU A 93 -14.47 -28.61 10.59
N LYS A 94 -14.94 -28.83 11.83
CA LYS A 94 -16.15 -28.19 12.37
C LYS A 94 -16.00 -26.68 12.59
N GLU A 95 -14.83 -26.21 13.02
CA GLU A 95 -14.52 -24.78 13.17
C GLU A 95 -14.41 -24.09 11.81
N GLY A 96 -13.83 -24.79 10.83
CA GLY A 96 -13.78 -24.33 9.45
C GLY A 96 -15.18 -24.12 8.87
N ALA A 97 -16.06 -25.12 9.04
CA ALA A 97 -17.45 -25.04 8.56
C ALA A 97 -18.22 -23.87 9.18
N GLN A 98 -18.00 -23.55 10.46
CA GLN A 98 -18.62 -22.41 11.12
C GLN A 98 -18.14 -21.06 10.57
N CYS A 99 -16.93 -21.00 10.02
CA CYS A 99 -16.35 -19.76 9.49
C CYS A 99 -16.67 -19.52 8.01
N ILE A 100 -17.15 -20.53 7.25
CA ILE A 100 -17.37 -20.40 5.80
C ILE A 100 -18.21 -19.17 5.44
N GLY A 101 -19.32 -18.93 6.13
CA GLY A 101 -20.17 -17.76 5.88
C GLY A 101 -19.45 -16.43 6.14
N THR A 102 -18.63 -16.37 7.20
CA THR A 102 -17.84 -15.18 7.55
C THR A 102 -16.71 -14.94 6.55
N THR A 103 -16.02 -16.00 6.13
CA THR A 103 -14.96 -15.97 5.12
C THR A 103 -15.51 -15.50 3.78
N LEU A 104 -16.61 -16.10 3.29
CA LEU A 104 -17.19 -15.74 2.00
C LEU A 104 -17.62 -14.28 1.95
N ARG A 105 -18.38 -13.82 2.97
CA ARG A 105 -18.80 -12.42 3.04
C ARG A 105 -17.61 -11.47 3.13
N SER A 106 -16.64 -11.79 3.97
CA SER A 106 -15.46 -10.95 4.16
C SER A 106 -14.57 -10.90 2.94
N SER A 107 -14.48 -12.00 2.18
CA SER A 107 -13.81 -12.04 0.87
C SER A 107 -14.49 -11.13 -0.14
N VAL A 108 -15.82 -11.10 -0.20
CA VAL A 108 -16.55 -10.19 -1.11
C VAL A 108 -16.28 -8.74 -0.74
N ILE A 109 -16.42 -8.38 0.54
CA ILE A 109 -16.12 -7.02 1.01
C ILE A 109 -14.65 -6.68 0.73
N GLY A 110 -13.72 -7.58 1.06
CA GLY A 110 -12.29 -7.41 0.83
C GLY A 110 -11.94 -7.20 -0.64
N PHE A 111 -12.55 -7.97 -1.54
CA PHE A 111 -12.37 -7.81 -2.98
C PHE A 111 -12.78 -6.42 -3.47
N PHE A 112 -13.99 -5.96 -3.14
CA PHE A 112 -14.46 -4.63 -3.56
C PHE A 112 -13.65 -3.50 -2.93
N VAL A 113 -13.26 -3.64 -1.66
CA VAL A 113 -12.37 -2.67 -1.02
C VAL A 113 -11.00 -2.68 -1.71
N GLY A 114 -10.45 -3.85 -2.06
CA GLY A 114 -9.17 -3.95 -2.77
C GLY A 114 -9.16 -3.34 -4.16
N VAL A 115 -10.29 -3.40 -4.89
CA VAL A 115 -10.45 -2.75 -6.21
C VAL A 115 -10.39 -1.22 -6.09
N LEU A 116 -10.77 -0.65 -4.95
CA LEU A 116 -10.71 0.79 -4.74
C LEU A 116 -9.25 1.24 -4.58
N PRO A 117 -8.76 2.17 -5.42
CA PRO A 117 -7.41 2.70 -5.30
C PRO A 117 -7.19 3.33 -3.93
N GLY A 118 -6.27 2.79 -3.16
CA GLY A 118 -5.94 3.32 -1.85
C GLY A 118 -6.93 3.04 -0.75
N ALA A 119 -7.70 1.97 -0.83
CA ALA A 119 -8.35 1.46 0.37
C ALA A 119 -7.44 0.44 1.09
N GLY A 120 -6.64 -0.33 0.35
CA GLY A 120 -5.66 -1.26 0.90
C GLY A 120 -6.24 -2.37 1.81
N ALA A 121 -5.40 -3.35 2.12
CA ALA A 121 -5.80 -4.51 2.92
C ALA A 121 -6.20 -4.14 4.37
N THR A 122 -5.52 -3.18 4.99
CA THR A 122 -5.75 -2.82 6.39
C THR A 122 -7.16 -2.28 6.64
N ILE A 123 -7.69 -1.47 5.71
CA ILE A 123 -9.06 -0.95 5.81
C ILE A 123 -10.06 -2.07 5.58
N ALA A 124 -9.82 -2.96 4.60
CA ALA A 124 -10.65 -4.13 4.35
C ALA A 124 -10.79 -4.98 5.63
N SER A 125 -9.67 -5.33 6.27
CA SER A 125 -9.64 -6.10 7.50
C SER A 125 -10.33 -5.40 8.67
N ALA A 126 -10.16 -4.08 8.82
CA ALA A 126 -10.83 -3.31 9.87
C ALA A 126 -12.36 -3.25 9.67
N ILE A 127 -12.82 -3.04 8.43
CA ILE A 127 -14.24 -3.00 8.09
C ILE A 127 -14.88 -4.37 8.34
N THR A 128 -14.26 -5.46 7.89
CA THR A 128 -14.83 -6.79 8.07
C THR A 128 -14.81 -7.21 9.53
N TYR A 129 -13.78 -6.87 10.31
CA TYR A 129 -13.78 -7.06 11.77
C TYR A 129 -14.96 -6.35 12.44
N MET A 130 -15.15 -5.06 12.17
CA MET A 130 -16.26 -4.28 12.75
C MET A 130 -17.63 -4.79 12.31
N THR A 131 -17.75 -5.21 11.05
CA THR A 131 -18.99 -5.76 10.49
C THR A 131 -19.34 -7.08 11.18
N GLU A 132 -18.37 -7.97 11.37
CA GLU A 132 -18.57 -9.26 12.05
C GLU A 132 -18.89 -9.08 13.54
N LYS A 133 -18.20 -8.15 14.21
CA LYS A 133 -18.48 -7.79 15.60
C LYS A 133 -19.91 -7.23 15.76
N LYS A 134 -20.38 -6.42 14.80
CA LYS A 134 -21.74 -5.88 14.82
C LYS A 134 -22.79 -6.96 14.54
N LEU A 135 -22.53 -7.83 13.57
CA LEU A 135 -23.48 -8.89 13.18
C LEU A 135 -23.63 -9.97 14.26
N SER A 136 -22.56 -10.25 15.00
CA SER A 136 -22.58 -11.15 16.15
C SER A 136 -23.25 -10.55 17.40
N GLY A 137 -23.82 -9.34 17.30
CA GLY A 137 -24.63 -8.75 18.36
C GLY A 137 -23.85 -8.27 19.58
N ASN A 138 -22.59 -7.84 19.44
CA ASN A 138 -21.70 -7.55 20.58
C ASN A 138 -21.53 -8.76 21.53
N SER A 139 -21.46 -9.98 20.97
CA SER A 139 -20.98 -11.12 21.75
C SER A 139 -19.62 -10.79 22.35
N ASP A 140 -19.51 -10.88 23.67
CA ASP A 140 -18.32 -10.56 24.46
C ASP A 140 -17.15 -11.54 24.20
N SER A 141 -17.27 -12.37 23.15
CA SER A 141 -16.30 -13.34 22.63
C SER A 141 -15.27 -12.72 21.66
N PHE A 142 -15.61 -11.61 20.99
CA PHE A 142 -14.68 -10.94 20.07
C PHE A 142 -13.53 -10.29 20.86
N GLY A 143 -12.29 -10.69 20.56
CA GLY A 143 -11.10 -10.30 21.33
C GLY A 143 -10.73 -11.27 22.47
N LYS A 144 -11.58 -12.26 22.77
CA LYS A 144 -11.31 -13.34 23.74
C LYS A 144 -11.05 -14.70 23.07
N GLY A 145 -10.78 -14.71 21.76
CA GLY A 145 -10.44 -15.92 20.98
C GLY A 145 -11.52 -16.43 20.01
N ASP A 146 -12.57 -15.65 19.70
CA ASP A 146 -13.53 -16.04 18.64
C ASP A 146 -12.83 -16.14 17.26
N ILE A 147 -12.89 -17.32 16.65
CA ILE A 147 -12.24 -17.64 15.37
C ILE A 147 -12.73 -16.71 14.25
N ARG A 148 -14.00 -16.29 14.29
CA ARG A 148 -14.58 -15.36 13.30
C ARG A 148 -13.90 -13.99 13.33
N GLY A 149 -13.38 -13.58 14.49
CA GLY A 149 -12.62 -12.35 14.67
C GLY A 149 -11.26 -12.35 13.96
N VAL A 150 -10.74 -13.51 13.58
CA VAL A 150 -9.50 -13.67 12.80
C VAL A 150 -9.82 -14.05 11.35
N ALA A 151 -10.77 -14.96 11.14
CA ALA A 151 -11.16 -15.41 9.81
C ALA A 151 -11.68 -14.27 8.92
N ALA A 152 -12.48 -13.35 9.47
CA ALA A 152 -13.03 -12.22 8.69
C ALA A 152 -11.94 -11.21 8.23
N PRO A 153 -11.03 -10.73 9.10
CA PRO A 153 -9.91 -9.89 8.69
C PRO A 153 -8.96 -10.56 7.69
N GLU A 154 -8.62 -11.83 7.88
CA GLU A 154 -7.69 -12.56 7.03
C GLU A 154 -8.28 -12.86 5.65
N ALA A 155 -9.56 -13.27 5.59
CA ALA A 155 -10.26 -13.45 4.33
C ALA A 155 -10.35 -12.14 3.52
N ALA A 156 -10.64 -11.04 4.21
CA ALA A 156 -10.71 -9.72 3.59
C ALA A 156 -9.34 -9.22 3.10
N ASN A 157 -8.29 -9.43 3.90
CA ASN A 157 -6.90 -9.09 3.53
C ASN A 157 -6.51 -9.83 2.25
N ASN A 158 -6.68 -11.16 2.22
CA ASN A 158 -6.28 -11.96 1.07
C ASN A 158 -7.09 -11.62 -0.20
N ALA A 159 -8.41 -11.42 -0.06
CA ALA A 159 -9.25 -11.01 -1.18
C ALA A 159 -8.92 -9.59 -1.66
N SER A 160 -8.60 -8.67 -0.75
CA SER A 160 -8.18 -7.30 -1.09
C SER A 160 -6.84 -7.28 -1.82
N ALA A 161 -5.90 -8.15 -1.46
CA ALA A 161 -4.62 -8.26 -2.16
C ALA A 161 -4.84 -8.63 -3.63
N CYS A 162 -5.64 -9.67 -3.91
CA CYS A 162 -6.01 -10.03 -5.27
C CYS A 162 -6.80 -8.93 -5.99
N GLY A 163 -7.78 -8.31 -5.32
CA GLY A 163 -8.59 -7.22 -5.89
C GLY A 163 -7.76 -6.00 -6.29
N SER A 164 -6.68 -5.70 -5.54
CA SER A 164 -5.80 -4.55 -5.81
C SER A 164 -4.96 -4.68 -7.08
N PHE A 165 -4.82 -5.88 -7.64
CA PHE A 165 -4.18 -6.10 -8.94
C PHE A 165 -5.06 -5.67 -10.11
N ILE A 166 -6.38 -5.66 -9.97
CA ILE A 166 -7.29 -5.27 -11.07
C ILE A 166 -7.00 -3.85 -11.54
N PRO A 167 -7.08 -2.79 -10.70
CA PRO A 167 -6.78 -1.43 -11.15
C PRO A 167 -5.31 -1.27 -11.54
N MET A 168 -4.40 -2.03 -10.93
CA MET A 168 -2.98 -1.99 -11.26
C MET A 168 -2.74 -2.47 -12.70
N LEU A 169 -3.25 -3.66 -13.06
CA LEU A 169 -3.04 -4.25 -14.38
C LEU A 169 -3.86 -3.56 -15.46
N THR A 170 -5.11 -3.17 -15.15
CA THR A 170 -6.02 -2.60 -16.15
C THR A 170 -5.85 -1.10 -16.35
N LEU A 171 -5.59 -0.34 -15.28
CA LEU A 171 -5.52 1.13 -15.34
C LEU A 171 -4.11 1.68 -15.14
N GLY A 172 -3.12 0.84 -14.81
CA GLY A 172 -1.79 1.31 -14.43
C GLY A 172 -1.83 2.10 -13.12
N VAL A 173 -2.80 1.82 -12.24
CA VAL A 173 -2.99 2.53 -10.97
C VAL A 173 -3.03 1.52 -9.83
N PRO A 174 -2.12 1.56 -8.86
CA PRO A 174 -2.09 0.55 -7.82
C PRO A 174 -3.16 0.79 -6.75
N GLY A 175 -3.69 -0.31 -6.22
CA GLY A 175 -4.73 -0.33 -5.19
C GLY A 175 -4.23 -0.10 -3.76
N SER A 176 -2.93 -0.29 -3.52
CA SER A 176 -2.30 -0.31 -2.20
C SER A 176 -0.81 0.05 -2.29
N GLY A 177 -0.17 0.29 -1.15
CA GLY A 177 1.28 0.46 -1.09
C GLY A 177 2.05 -0.76 -1.58
N THR A 178 1.56 -1.98 -1.32
CA THR A 178 2.21 -3.22 -1.79
C THR A 178 2.10 -3.38 -3.31
N THR A 179 0.95 -3.04 -3.91
CA THR A 179 0.81 -3.05 -5.37
C THR A 179 1.55 -1.89 -6.04
N ALA A 180 1.74 -0.76 -5.36
CA ALA A 180 2.63 0.30 -5.81
C ALA A 180 4.08 -0.20 -5.87
N VAL A 181 4.49 -0.99 -4.87
CA VAL A 181 5.82 -1.61 -4.90
C VAL A 181 5.95 -2.60 -6.05
N MET A 182 4.94 -3.45 -6.27
CA MET A 182 4.92 -4.36 -7.42
C MET A 182 4.93 -3.63 -8.76
N MET A 183 4.24 -2.48 -8.86
CA MET A 183 4.26 -1.64 -10.06
C MET A 183 5.67 -1.13 -10.35
N GLY A 184 6.36 -0.57 -9.34
CA GLY A 184 7.74 -0.15 -9.50
C GLY A 184 8.67 -1.31 -9.89
N ALA A 185 8.43 -2.51 -9.35
CA ALA A 185 9.16 -3.72 -9.74
C ALA A 185 8.89 -4.13 -11.21
N LEU A 186 7.64 -4.08 -11.69
CA LEU A 186 7.32 -4.36 -13.09
C LEU A 186 7.95 -3.33 -14.03
N THR A 187 7.93 -2.05 -13.65
CA THR A 187 8.58 -0.98 -14.40
C THR A 187 10.09 -1.19 -14.49
N LEU A 188 10.73 -1.74 -13.46
CA LEU A 188 12.15 -2.12 -13.50
C LEU A 188 12.45 -3.19 -14.58
N TYR A 189 11.49 -4.09 -14.83
CA TYR A 189 11.56 -5.07 -15.91
C TYR A 189 11.04 -4.52 -17.26
N ASN A 190 10.84 -3.20 -17.38
CA ASN A 190 10.27 -2.53 -18.55
C ASN A 190 8.84 -2.99 -18.89
N ILE A 191 8.11 -3.51 -17.91
CA ILE A 191 6.71 -3.91 -18.06
C ILE A 191 5.86 -2.77 -17.51
N THR A 192 5.10 -2.10 -18.39
CA THR A 192 4.20 -1.02 -17.99
C THR A 192 2.77 -1.54 -17.81
N PRO A 193 2.24 -1.58 -16.58
CA PRO A 193 0.86 -2.02 -16.35
C PRO A 193 -0.14 -1.04 -16.97
N GLY A 194 -1.22 -1.58 -17.55
CA GLY A 194 -2.28 -0.80 -18.18
C GLY A 194 -3.00 -1.57 -19.29
N PRO A 195 -3.96 -0.93 -19.98
CA PRO A 195 -4.75 -1.60 -21.02
C PRO A 195 -3.88 -2.17 -22.16
N ALA A 196 -2.79 -1.47 -22.49
CA ALA A 196 -1.84 -1.87 -23.54
C ALA A 196 -1.13 -3.19 -23.20
N MET A 197 -0.93 -3.51 -21.92
CA MET A 197 -0.31 -4.76 -21.49
C MET A 197 -1.12 -5.98 -21.95
N PHE A 198 -2.45 -5.88 -21.97
CA PHE A 198 -3.34 -6.96 -22.42
C PHE A 198 -3.25 -7.21 -23.94
N THR A 199 -2.87 -6.19 -24.72
CA THR A 199 -2.75 -6.29 -26.18
C THR A 199 -1.33 -6.60 -26.62
N GLU A 200 -0.33 -6.00 -25.98
CA GLU A 200 1.08 -6.13 -26.36
C GLU A 200 1.76 -7.34 -25.70
N GLN A 201 1.32 -7.74 -24.50
CA GLN A 201 1.94 -8.81 -23.72
C GLN A 201 0.88 -9.77 -23.12
N PRO A 202 0.01 -10.38 -23.95
CA PRO A 202 -1.08 -11.22 -23.47
C PRO A 202 -0.58 -12.44 -22.67
N ASP A 203 0.56 -13.02 -23.07
CA ASP A 203 1.14 -14.18 -22.39
C ASP A 203 1.56 -13.86 -20.95
N ILE A 204 2.10 -12.66 -20.71
CA ILE A 204 2.48 -12.21 -19.37
C ILE A 204 1.23 -12.00 -18.51
N VAL A 205 0.18 -11.40 -19.07
CA VAL A 205 -1.06 -11.13 -18.34
C VAL A 205 -1.80 -12.41 -17.97
N TRP A 206 -2.05 -13.29 -18.93
CA TRP A 206 -2.74 -14.55 -18.67
C TRP A 206 -1.87 -15.51 -17.86
N GLY A 207 -0.55 -15.50 -18.09
CA GLY A 207 0.42 -16.20 -17.26
C GLY A 207 0.38 -15.73 -15.80
N LEU A 208 0.32 -14.42 -15.55
CA LEU A 208 0.20 -13.85 -14.21
C LEU A 208 -1.13 -14.24 -13.55
N ILE A 209 -2.25 -14.16 -14.27
CA ILE A 209 -3.58 -14.55 -13.76
C ILE A 209 -3.60 -16.05 -13.40
N ALA A 210 -3.10 -16.90 -14.29
CA ALA A 210 -2.99 -18.34 -14.04
C ALA A 210 -2.05 -18.64 -12.87
N ALA A 211 -0.90 -17.96 -12.82
CA ALA A 211 0.07 -18.09 -11.73
C ALA A 211 -0.53 -17.62 -10.40
N LEU A 212 -1.36 -16.58 -10.36
CA LEU A 212 -2.06 -16.16 -9.14
C LEU A 212 -3.01 -17.24 -8.64
N LEU A 213 -3.75 -17.90 -9.53
CA LEU A 213 -4.65 -19.00 -9.15
C LEU A 213 -3.86 -20.21 -8.62
N ILE A 214 -2.81 -20.62 -9.34
CA ILE A 214 -1.94 -21.73 -8.94
C ILE A 214 -1.20 -21.39 -7.64
N ALA A 215 -0.66 -20.17 -7.50
CA ALA A 215 0.06 -19.71 -6.33
C ALA A 215 -0.83 -19.70 -5.08
N ASN A 216 -2.11 -19.35 -5.19
CA ASN A 216 -3.02 -19.44 -4.04
C ASN A 216 -3.25 -20.89 -3.58
N VAL A 217 -3.36 -21.83 -4.51
CA VAL A 217 -3.46 -23.27 -4.18
C VAL A 217 -2.15 -23.76 -3.55
N MET A 218 -1.00 -23.42 -4.14
CA MET A 218 0.31 -23.75 -3.60
C MET A 218 0.54 -23.12 -2.22
N LEU A 219 0.09 -21.88 -2.02
CA LEU A 219 0.17 -21.17 -0.75
C LEU A 219 -0.62 -21.90 0.34
N LEU A 220 -1.79 -22.47 0.03
CA LEU A 220 -2.51 -23.32 0.98
C LEU A 220 -1.74 -24.59 1.32
N ILE A 221 -1.22 -25.28 0.29
CA ILE A 221 -0.45 -26.52 0.45
C ILE A 221 0.82 -26.30 1.25
N MET A 222 1.48 -25.15 1.09
CA MET A 222 2.69 -24.79 1.83
C MET A 222 2.39 -24.25 3.23
N ASN A 223 1.37 -23.40 3.41
CA ASN A 223 1.12 -22.77 4.70
C ASN A 223 0.68 -23.74 5.80
N ILE A 224 -0.11 -24.76 5.47
CA ILE A 224 -0.58 -25.76 6.44
C ILE A 224 0.61 -26.49 7.12
N PRO A 225 1.57 -27.10 6.38
CA PRO A 225 2.74 -27.72 7.00
C PRO A 225 3.73 -26.71 7.59
N LEU A 226 3.91 -25.54 6.97
CA LEU A 226 4.87 -24.53 7.44
C LEU A 226 4.39 -23.72 8.65
N ILE A 227 3.15 -23.89 9.12
CA ILE A 227 2.62 -23.16 10.28
C ILE A 227 3.50 -23.32 11.53
N GLY A 228 4.10 -24.51 11.71
CA GLY A 228 5.03 -24.78 12.79
C GLY A 228 6.32 -23.96 12.70
N LEU A 229 6.79 -23.67 11.48
CA LEU A 229 7.95 -22.82 11.22
C LEU A 229 7.60 -21.34 11.43
N PHE A 230 6.48 -20.86 10.86
CA PHE A 230 6.05 -19.46 11.01
C PHE A 230 5.81 -19.08 12.47
N THR A 231 5.18 -19.96 13.26
CA THR A 231 5.01 -19.73 14.70
C THR A 231 6.33 -19.70 15.46
N ARG A 232 7.37 -20.40 14.99
CA ARG A 232 8.71 -20.36 15.57
C ARG A 232 9.48 -19.11 15.14
N MET A 233 9.24 -18.58 13.94
CA MET A 233 9.81 -17.30 13.50
C MET A 233 9.40 -16.13 14.40
N LEU A 234 8.17 -16.17 14.97
CA LEU A 234 7.72 -15.18 15.95
C LEU A 234 8.53 -15.18 17.25
N THR A 235 9.31 -16.24 17.53
CA THR A 235 10.19 -16.32 18.70
C THR A 235 11.63 -15.89 18.42
N ILE A 236 11.94 -15.49 17.18
CA ILE A 236 13.28 -15.01 16.83
C ILE A 236 13.51 -13.66 17.50
N PRO A 237 14.60 -13.50 18.29
CA PRO A 237 14.86 -12.26 18.99
C PRO A 237 15.20 -11.12 18.01
N LEU A 238 14.71 -9.93 18.32
CA LEU A 238 14.96 -8.70 17.53
C LEU A 238 16.46 -8.41 17.32
N TRP A 239 17.34 -8.78 18.26
CA TRP A 239 18.78 -8.59 18.12
C TRP A 239 19.39 -9.36 16.93
N PHE A 240 18.74 -10.44 16.47
CA PHE A 240 19.18 -11.20 15.29
C PHE A 240 18.42 -10.75 14.05
N LEU A 241 17.11 -10.52 14.20
CA LEU A 241 16.24 -10.14 13.10
C LEU A 241 16.62 -8.79 12.49
N VAL A 242 16.90 -7.77 13.32
CA VAL A 242 17.20 -6.41 12.86
C VAL A 242 18.51 -6.35 12.05
N PRO A 243 19.66 -6.88 12.53
CA PRO A 243 20.89 -6.90 11.74
C PRO A 243 20.76 -7.72 10.46
N ALA A 244 20.02 -8.83 10.47
CA ALA A 244 19.80 -9.64 9.29
C ALA A 244 19.03 -8.88 8.20
N ILE A 245 17.95 -8.17 8.57
CA ILE A 245 17.20 -7.32 7.63
C ILE A 245 18.11 -6.20 7.10
N ALA A 246 18.86 -5.53 7.97
CA ALA A 246 19.77 -4.45 7.56
C ALA A 246 20.84 -4.94 6.57
N ALA A 247 21.44 -6.10 6.81
CA ALA A 247 22.43 -6.69 5.92
C ALA A 247 21.83 -7.04 4.55
N VAL A 248 20.67 -7.71 4.53
CA VAL A 248 19.99 -8.07 3.28
C VAL A 248 19.54 -6.82 2.52
N SER A 249 19.04 -5.79 3.21
CA SER A 249 18.66 -4.51 2.61
C SER A 249 19.85 -3.78 1.99
N ALA A 250 21.00 -3.72 2.68
CA ALA A 250 22.21 -3.11 2.16
C ALA A 250 22.75 -3.86 0.93
N VAL A 251 22.78 -5.21 0.99
CA VAL A 251 23.17 -6.04 -0.16
C VAL A 251 22.19 -5.83 -1.31
N GLY A 252 20.89 -5.77 -1.05
CA GLY A 252 19.86 -5.57 -2.06
C GLY A 252 19.99 -4.24 -2.80
N VAL A 253 20.27 -3.14 -2.09
CA VAL A 253 20.52 -1.83 -2.71
C VAL A 253 21.85 -1.82 -3.48
N TYR A 254 22.91 -2.35 -2.87
CA TYR A 254 24.23 -2.35 -3.50
C TYR A 254 24.29 -3.24 -4.75
N ALA A 255 23.54 -4.33 -4.80
CA ALA A 255 23.53 -5.27 -5.92
C ALA A 255 23.02 -4.66 -7.24
N VAL A 256 22.24 -3.56 -7.19
CA VAL A 256 21.64 -2.98 -8.39
C VAL A 256 22.63 -2.12 -9.18
N HIS A 257 23.28 -1.16 -8.50
CA HIS A 257 24.17 -0.19 -9.17
C HIS A 257 25.59 -0.18 -8.62
N SER A 258 25.90 -0.99 -7.60
CA SER A 258 27.21 -1.03 -6.95
C SER A 258 27.73 0.34 -6.50
N THR A 259 26.82 1.27 -6.15
CA THR A 259 27.17 2.60 -5.66
C THR A 259 27.05 2.69 -4.14
N THR A 260 28.00 3.36 -3.51
CA THR A 260 27.94 3.67 -2.07
C THR A 260 26.99 4.82 -1.78
N PHE A 261 26.74 5.70 -2.76
CA PHE A 261 25.79 6.80 -2.64
C PHE A 261 24.38 6.29 -2.35
N ASP A 262 23.93 5.24 -3.05
CA ASP A 262 22.61 4.65 -2.84
C ASP A 262 22.45 4.07 -1.43
N LEU A 263 23.51 3.55 -0.83
CA LEU A 263 23.49 3.07 0.56
C LEU A 263 23.30 4.21 1.55
N VAL A 264 23.99 5.34 1.35
CA VAL A 264 23.85 6.53 2.19
C VAL A 264 22.46 7.14 2.01
N LEU A 265 21.97 7.24 0.77
CA LEU A 265 20.65 7.74 0.46
C LEU A 265 19.54 6.85 1.05
N MET A 266 19.70 5.52 0.99
CA MET A 266 18.80 4.56 1.63
C MET A 266 18.67 4.84 3.13
N VAL A 267 19.80 5.06 3.82
CA VAL A 267 19.81 5.37 5.26
C VAL A 267 19.15 6.73 5.52
N ALA A 268 19.47 7.75 4.73
CA ALA A 268 18.88 9.09 4.86
C ALA A 268 17.35 9.06 4.67
N LEU A 269 16.86 8.37 3.63
CA LEU A 269 15.44 8.14 3.40
C LEU A 269 14.82 7.29 4.50
N GLY A 270 15.55 6.32 5.07
CA GLY A 270 15.10 5.54 6.21
C GLY A 270 14.88 6.37 7.48
N VAL A 271 15.79 7.30 7.77
CA VAL A 271 15.64 8.27 8.86
C VAL A 271 14.46 9.21 8.59
N LEU A 272 14.33 9.72 7.36
CA LEU A 272 13.16 10.53 6.97
C LEU A 272 11.85 9.75 7.16
N GLY A 273 11.80 8.51 6.70
CA GLY A 273 10.67 7.62 6.86
C GLY A 273 10.33 7.38 8.34
N TYR A 274 11.34 7.19 9.19
CA TYR A 274 11.16 7.04 10.63
C TYR A 274 10.49 8.29 11.26
N ILE A 275 10.97 9.49 10.91
CA ILE A 275 10.39 10.76 11.38
C ILE A 275 8.94 10.91 10.89
N LEU A 276 8.69 10.64 9.61
CA LEU A 276 7.36 10.71 9.01
C LEU A 276 6.39 9.72 9.68
N ARG A 277 6.83 8.50 9.99
CA ARG A 277 6.03 7.51 10.74
C ARG A 277 5.71 7.98 12.15
N LYS A 278 6.68 8.58 12.87
CA LYS A 278 6.44 9.21 14.18
C LYS A 278 5.41 10.33 14.11
N MET A 279 5.42 11.09 13.02
CA MET A 279 4.41 12.11 12.76
C MET A 279 3.07 11.54 12.26
N HIS A 280 2.89 10.21 12.23
CA HIS A 280 1.72 9.51 11.71
C HIS A 280 1.42 9.81 10.22
N PHE A 281 2.45 9.99 9.41
CA PHE A 281 2.28 10.03 7.96
C PHE A 281 2.20 8.61 7.40
N PRO A 282 1.25 8.32 6.50
CA PRO A 282 1.16 7.03 5.87
C PRO A 282 2.26 6.88 4.80
N MET A 283 3.05 5.80 4.86
CA MET A 283 4.12 5.54 3.89
C MET A 283 3.59 5.13 2.51
N SER A 284 2.43 4.45 2.47
CA SER A 284 1.83 3.95 1.22
C SER A 284 1.52 5.07 0.21
N PRO A 285 0.88 6.20 0.58
CA PRO A 285 0.69 7.33 -0.33
C PRO A 285 2.00 7.97 -0.81
N LEU A 286 3.06 8.00 0.02
CA LEU A 286 4.36 8.53 -0.39
C LEU A 286 4.96 7.69 -1.51
N ILE A 287 5.07 6.38 -1.31
CA ILE A 287 5.63 5.49 -2.33
C ILE A 287 4.80 5.52 -3.59
N LEU A 288 3.47 5.64 -3.45
CA LEU A 288 2.68 5.78 -4.65
C LEU A 288 2.91 7.11 -5.38
N GLY A 289 2.97 8.23 -4.65
CA GLY A 289 3.29 9.52 -5.24
C GLY A 289 4.62 9.48 -5.99
N PHE A 290 5.59 8.72 -5.47
CA PHE A 290 6.87 8.49 -6.11
C PHE A 290 6.73 7.68 -7.42
N VAL A 291 6.11 6.49 -7.37
CA VAL A 291 5.95 5.63 -8.57
C VAL A 291 5.10 6.30 -9.66
N LEU A 292 4.02 6.99 -9.29
CA LEU A 292 3.18 7.70 -10.25
C LEU A 292 3.76 9.02 -10.70
N GLY A 293 4.79 9.56 -10.02
CA GLY A 293 5.27 10.91 -10.26
C GLY A 293 5.85 11.09 -11.65
N GLU A 294 6.76 10.21 -12.04
CA GLU A 294 7.36 10.21 -13.37
C GLU A 294 6.30 10.02 -14.46
N MET A 295 5.43 9.03 -14.29
CA MET A 295 4.35 8.77 -15.24
C MET A 295 3.39 9.97 -15.35
N LEU A 296 3.04 10.60 -14.23
CA LEU A 296 2.16 11.76 -14.20
C LEU A 296 2.79 12.93 -14.94
N GLU A 297 4.07 13.20 -14.69
CA GLU A 297 4.80 14.28 -15.33
C GLU A 297 4.91 14.05 -16.84
N GLN A 298 5.36 12.87 -17.27
CA GLN A 298 5.51 12.52 -18.69
C GLN A 298 4.16 12.61 -19.43
N ASN A 299 3.08 12.09 -18.84
CA ASN A 299 1.76 12.14 -19.45
C ASN A 299 1.19 13.57 -19.50
N LEU A 300 1.43 14.38 -18.47
CA LEU A 300 1.03 15.79 -18.46
C LEU A 300 1.77 16.58 -19.55
N ARG A 301 3.10 16.40 -19.65
CA ARG A 301 3.91 17.03 -20.69
C ARG A 301 3.48 16.61 -22.09
N ARG A 302 3.26 15.31 -22.30
CA ARG A 302 2.76 14.78 -23.57
C ARG A 302 1.42 15.41 -23.95
N ALA A 303 0.48 15.52 -23.01
CA ALA A 303 -0.81 16.17 -23.25
C ALA A 303 -0.66 17.65 -23.63
N LEU A 304 0.17 18.41 -22.90
CA LEU A 304 0.41 19.83 -23.18
C LEU A 304 1.17 20.05 -24.49
N SER A 305 2.09 19.14 -24.84
CA SER A 305 2.78 19.20 -26.12
C SER A 305 1.82 18.98 -27.29
N ILE A 306 0.88 18.03 -27.16
CA ILE A 306 -0.15 17.77 -28.19
C ILE A 306 -1.11 18.96 -28.33
N SER A 307 -1.40 19.65 -27.23
CA SER A 307 -2.34 20.78 -27.21
C SER A 307 -1.69 22.15 -27.49
N ASN A 308 -0.40 22.20 -27.84
CA ASN A 308 0.38 23.44 -27.95
C ASN A 308 0.27 24.34 -26.70
N GLY A 309 0.29 23.73 -25.51
CA GLY A 309 0.22 24.41 -24.22
C GLY A 309 -1.20 24.75 -23.75
N ASN A 310 -2.24 24.36 -24.50
CA ASN A 310 -3.63 24.60 -24.08
C ASN A 310 -4.03 23.63 -22.96
N MET A 311 -4.25 24.18 -21.75
CA MET A 311 -4.68 23.44 -20.55
C MET A 311 -6.10 22.86 -20.67
N ALA A 312 -6.89 23.29 -21.66
CA ALA A 312 -8.23 22.77 -21.90
C ALA A 312 -8.25 21.27 -22.18
N ILE A 313 -7.17 20.71 -22.72
CA ILE A 313 -7.05 19.28 -23.03
C ILE A 313 -7.23 18.39 -21.79
N LEU A 314 -6.92 18.91 -20.60
CA LEU A 314 -7.04 18.18 -19.33
C LEU A 314 -8.49 17.93 -18.90
N TRP A 315 -9.44 18.74 -19.39
CA TRP A 315 -10.85 18.68 -19.01
C TRP A 315 -11.78 18.67 -20.22
N GLN A 316 -11.27 18.44 -21.43
CA GLN A 316 -12.08 18.37 -22.65
C GLN A 316 -12.76 17.00 -22.81
N SER A 317 -12.08 15.91 -22.44
CA SER A 317 -12.62 14.54 -22.53
C SER A 317 -13.72 14.28 -21.49
N GLY A 318 -14.81 13.64 -21.92
CA GLY A 318 -15.91 13.24 -21.02
C GLY A 318 -15.44 12.31 -19.89
N VAL A 319 -14.48 11.42 -20.19
CA VAL A 319 -13.87 10.53 -19.19
C VAL A 319 -13.03 11.31 -18.19
N ALA A 320 -12.26 12.30 -18.66
CA ALA A 320 -11.45 13.16 -17.79
C ALA A 320 -12.33 13.99 -16.84
N LYS A 321 -13.43 14.57 -17.35
CA LYS A 321 -14.42 15.29 -16.51
C LYS A 321 -15.01 14.37 -15.45
N ALA A 322 -15.46 13.16 -15.83
CA ALA A 322 -16.03 12.21 -14.88
C ALA A 322 -15.03 11.83 -13.76
N LEU A 323 -13.78 11.52 -14.12
CA LEU A 323 -12.73 11.18 -13.16
C LEU A 323 -12.34 12.36 -12.25
N LEU A 324 -12.28 13.58 -12.79
CA LEU A 324 -12.01 14.79 -12.01
C LEU A 324 -13.16 15.09 -11.04
N ILE A 325 -14.42 14.97 -11.49
CA ILE A 325 -15.59 15.12 -10.63
C ILE A 325 -15.56 14.08 -9.50
N MET A 326 -15.28 12.82 -9.82
CA MET A 326 -15.14 11.78 -8.80
C MET A 326 -13.98 12.05 -7.84
N ALA A 327 -12.85 12.59 -8.32
CA ALA A 327 -11.73 12.98 -7.47
C ALA A 327 -12.13 14.07 -6.47
N ILE A 328 -12.85 15.08 -6.95
CA ILE A 328 -13.39 16.16 -6.11
C ILE A 328 -14.39 15.60 -5.10
N MET A 329 -15.32 14.74 -5.54
CA MET A 329 -16.29 14.11 -4.62
C MET A 329 -15.59 13.30 -3.53
N VAL A 330 -14.59 12.51 -3.87
CA VAL A 330 -13.86 11.66 -2.91
C VAL A 330 -13.09 12.49 -1.87
N ILE A 331 -12.67 13.72 -2.23
CA ILE A 331 -12.03 14.67 -1.31
C ILE A 331 -13.07 15.41 -0.45
N VAL A 332 -14.18 15.85 -1.05
CA VAL A 332 -15.15 16.78 -0.44
C VAL A 332 -16.25 16.06 0.35
N VAL A 333 -16.72 14.91 -0.12
CA VAL A 333 -17.84 14.18 0.50
C VAL A 333 -17.52 13.70 1.92
N PRO A 334 -16.36 13.09 2.22
CA PRO A 334 -16.05 12.65 3.59
C PRO A 334 -16.04 13.78 4.64
N PRO A 335 -15.38 14.94 4.44
CA PRO A 335 -15.41 16.04 5.41
C PRO A 335 -16.81 16.69 5.50
N VAL A 336 -17.54 16.84 4.40
CA VAL A 336 -18.90 17.40 4.42
C VAL A 336 -19.86 16.49 5.20
N LEU A 337 -19.81 15.17 4.98
CA LEU A 337 -20.62 14.22 5.76
C LEU A 337 -20.25 14.20 7.25
N ARG A 338 -18.97 14.39 7.59
CA ARG A 338 -18.53 14.53 8.99
C ARG A 338 -19.08 15.80 9.62
N LEU A 339 -19.09 16.93 8.90
CA LEU A 339 -19.64 18.21 9.36
C LEU A 339 -21.16 18.12 9.57
N ILE A 340 -21.88 17.53 8.62
CA ILE A 340 -23.34 17.32 8.71
C ILE A 340 -23.68 16.40 9.89
N ARG A 341 -22.97 15.27 10.06
CA ARG A 341 -23.18 14.35 11.20
C ARG A 341 -22.82 14.99 12.55
N LYS A 342 -21.83 15.90 12.59
CA LYS A 342 -21.49 16.67 13.79
C LYS A 342 -22.58 17.67 14.16
N HIS A 343 -23.30 18.22 13.18
CA HIS A 343 -24.47 19.08 13.40
C HIS A 343 -25.72 18.30 13.82
N SER A 344 -25.88 17.03 13.41
CA SER A 344 -27.03 16.21 13.80
C SER A 344 -26.91 15.50 15.16
N ARG A 345 -25.72 15.45 15.78
CA ARG A 345 -25.58 15.04 17.19
C ARG A 345 -25.81 16.26 18.09
N LYS A 346 -27.06 16.48 18.51
CA LYS A 346 -27.37 17.34 19.67
C LYS A 346 -26.54 16.87 20.88
N PRO A 347 -26.10 17.78 21.77
CA PRO A 347 -25.47 17.38 23.03
C PRO A 347 -26.47 16.53 23.80
N GLN A 348 -26.09 15.30 24.14
CA GLN A 348 -26.80 14.53 25.14
C GLN A 348 -26.61 15.28 26.45
N VAL A 349 -27.70 15.84 26.98
CA VAL A 349 -27.73 16.46 28.30
C VAL A 349 -27.43 15.35 29.30
N ASP A 350 -26.34 15.48 30.04
CA ASP A 350 -26.07 14.69 31.23
C ASP A 350 -27.25 14.89 32.19
N ALA A 351 -28.08 13.86 32.35
CA ALA A 351 -29.10 13.83 33.37
C ALA A 351 -28.50 13.15 34.61
N GLY A 352 -28.28 14.00 35.62
CA GLY A 352 -28.12 13.78 37.06
C GLY A 352 -28.07 12.37 37.60
#